data_AF-A0A9P6MDH6-F1
#
_entry.id   AF-A0A9P6MDH6-F1
#
_cell.length_a   1.000
_cell.length_b   1.000
_cell.length_c   1.000
_cell.angle_alpha   90.00
_cell.angle_beta   90.00
_cell.angle_gamma   90.00
#
_symmetry.space_group_name_H-M   'P 1'
#
loop_
_entity.id
_entity.type
_entity.pdbx_description
1 polymer ?
#
loop_
_entity_poly.entity_id
_entity_poly.type
_entity_poly.pdbx_seq_one_letter_code
_entity_poly.pdbx_strand_id
1 'polypeptide(L)'
;QKDLTKNQISGLRFYEDLQKRIPRTEVEEIAAVIDKAAKALHPEIQSQVTGSYRRGKPDCGDIDIVVARPNINDGDALFDIMEHILNELTNQDFLVDHLSWPSWCEEMGNQPKHFKYMGICKLPGDDKIHHHIDILVVPWIHHGAVLLYFTGNDISNKSMKLYASKREMRFKRQ
;
A
#
# COMPACT_ATOMS: atom_id res chain seq x y z
N GLN A 1 30.62 11.98 11.58
CA GLN A 1 29.53 12.44 10.70
C GLN A 1 28.53 11.30 10.65
N LYS A 2 27.25 11.50 10.99
CA LYS A 2 26.26 10.42 10.88
C LYS A 2 25.71 10.44 9.46
N ASP A 3 26.01 9.38 8.71
CA ASP A 3 25.49 9.23 7.35
C ASP A 3 23.99 8.96 7.41
N LEU A 4 23.25 9.64 6.53
CA LEU A 4 21.80 9.45 6.40
C LEU A 4 21.51 8.14 5.68
N THR A 5 20.46 7.45 6.08
CA THR A 5 19.97 6.26 5.36
C THR A 5 19.36 6.66 4.01
N LYS A 6 19.24 5.70 3.08
CA LYS A 6 18.54 5.90 1.79
C LYS A 6 17.16 6.55 1.98
N ASN A 7 16.39 6.07 2.95
CA ASN A 7 15.03 6.57 3.21
C ASN A 7 15.04 7.98 3.81
N GLN A 8 16.04 8.31 4.64
CA GLN A 8 16.22 9.69 5.13
C GLN A 8 16.60 10.64 4.01
N ILE A 9 17.46 10.22 3.08
CA ILE A 9 17.82 11.02 1.89
C ILE A 9 16.59 11.24 1.00
N SER A 10 15.78 10.20 0.77
CA SER A 10 14.53 10.32 0.03
C SER A 10 13.55 11.27 0.71
N GLY A 11 13.36 11.13 2.02
CA GLY A 11 12.50 12.03 2.81
C GLY A 11 12.95 13.49 2.78
N LEU A 12 14.26 13.76 2.73
CA LEU A 12 14.79 15.11 2.53
C LEU A 12 14.55 15.62 1.10
N ARG A 13 14.73 14.76 0.09
CA ARG A 13 14.54 15.11 -1.32
C ARG A 13 13.12 15.57 -1.62
N PHE A 14 12.12 14.90 -1.05
CA PHE A 14 10.70 15.17 -1.29
C PHE A 14 10.00 15.88 -0.12
N TYR A 15 10.77 16.45 0.82
CA TYR A 15 10.25 16.96 2.08
C TYR A 15 9.07 17.92 1.90
N GLU A 16 9.22 18.94 1.06
CA GLU A 16 8.20 19.97 0.81
C GLU A 16 6.92 19.40 0.21
N ASP A 17 7.03 18.40 -0.67
CA ASP A 17 5.87 17.77 -1.28
C ASP A 17 5.14 16.85 -0.29
N LEU A 18 5.89 16.06 0.49
CA LEU A 18 5.33 15.13 1.48
C LEU A 18 4.68 15.82 2.69
N GLN A 19 4.87 17.13 2.88
CA GLN A 19 4.12 17.92 3.86
C GLN A 19 2.72 18.33 3.36
N LYS A 20 2.48 18.29 2.05
CA LYS A 20 1.22 18.76 1.45
C LYS A 20 0.13 17.70 1.61
N ARG A 21 -1.11 18.17 1.80
CA ARG A 21 -2.30 17.30 1.82
C ARG A 21 -2.69 16.94 0.38
N ILE A 22 -3.15 15.71 0.18
CA ILE A 22 -3.54 15.17 -1.12
C ILE A 22 -5.05 15.29 -1.27
N PRO A 23 -5.58 16.08 -2.23
CA PRO A 23 -7.00 16.14 -2.49
C PRO A 23 -7.57 14.77 -2.83
N ARG A 24 -8.79 14.48 -2.40
CA ARG A 24 -9.43 13.18 -2.64
C ARG A 24 -9.48 12.80 -4.13
N THR A 25 -9.71 13.76 -5.02
CA THR A 25 -9.74 13.53 -6.47
C THR A 25 -8.39 13.06 -7.01
N GLU A 26 -7.29 13.57 -6.47
CA GLU A 26 -5.95 13.14 -6.87
C GLU A 26 -5.64 11.73 -6.34
N VAL A 27 -6.12 11.37 -5.15
CA VAL A 27 -6.05 9.99 -4.65
C VAL A 27 -6.82 9.02 -5.57
N GLU A 28 -7.97 9.45 -6.10
CA GLU A 28 -8.76 8.66 -7.06
C GLU A 28 -8.03 8.47 -8.40
N GLU A 29 -7.38 9.52 -8.92
CA GLU A 29 -6.52 9.45 -10.12
C GLU A 29 -5.36 8.46 -9.91
N ILE A 30 -4.65 8.57 -8.78
CA ILE A 30 -3.57 7.65 -8.40
C ILE A 30 -4.10 6.22 -8.30
N ALA A 31 -5.20 6.00 -7.58
CA ALA A 31 -5.77 4.67 -7.41
C ALA A 31 -6.16 4.01 -8.74
N ALA A 32 -6.65 4.79 -9.71
CA ALA A 32 -6.98 4.30 -11.04
C ALA A 32 -5.74 3.79 -11.81
N VAL A 33 -4.58 4.42 -11.62
CA VAL A 33 -3.31 3.96 -12.22
C VAL A 33 -2.90 2.62 -11.63
N ILE A 34 -2.94 2.45 -10.30
CA ILE A 34 -2.64 1.17 -9.65
C ILE A 34 -3.65 0.09 -10.06
N ASP A 35 -4.94 0.41 -10.09
CA ASP A 35 -5.99 -0.54 -10.48
C ASP A 35 -5.84 -1.01 -11.93
N LYS A 36 -5.47 -0.10 -12.84
CA LYS A 36 -5.15 -0.45 -14.22
C LYS A 36 -3.95 -1.38 -14.32
N ALA A 37 -2.85 -1.08 -13.61
CA ALA A 37 -1.67 -1.94 -13.59
C ALA A 37 -1.99 -3.33 -13.02
N ALA A 38 -2.71 -3.39 -11.90
CA ALA A 38 -3.11 -4.65 -11.29
C ALA A 38 -4.00 -5.50 -12.22
N LYS A 39 -5.01 -4.87 -12.85
CA LYS A 39 -5.94 -5.58 -13.75
C LYS A 39 -5.33 -6.00 -15.07
N ALA A 40 -4.20 -5.41 -15.48
CA ALA A 40 -3.46 -5.86 -16.65
C ALA A 40 -2.89 -7.28 -16.48
N LEU A 41 -2.54 -7.68 -15.24
CA LEU A 41 -2.18 -9.06 -14.92
C LEU A 41 -3.40 -9.98 -14.88
N HIS A 42 -4.38 -9.64 -14.03
CA HIS A 42 -5.63 -10.39 -13.92
C HIS A 42 -6.81 -9.45 -13.62
N PRO A 43 -7.91 -9.51 -14.40
CA PRO A 43 -9.04 -8.58 -14.25
C PRO A 43 -9.81 -8.75 -12.92
N GLU A 44 -9.64 -9.88 -12.23
CA GLU A 44 -10.26 -10.17 -10.94
C GLU A 44 -9.54 -9.52 -9.74
N ILE A 45 -8.35 -8.95 -9.94
CA ILE A 45 -7.62 -8.28 -8.86
C ILE A 45 -8.40 -7.03 -8.41
N GLN A 46 -8.53 -6.91 -7.09
CA GLN A 46 -9.19 -5.79 -6.42
C GLN A 46 -8.12 -4.93 -5.74
N SER A 47 -7.97 -3.70 -6.20
CA SER A 47 -7.19 -2.65 -5.52
C SER A 47 -8.13 -1.66 -4.84
N GLN A 48 -8.00 -1.50 -3.54
CA GLN A 48 -8.87 -0.67 -2.72
C GLN A 48 -8.04 0.34 -1.93
N VAL A 49 -8.33 1.62 -2.14
CA VAL A 49 -7.77 2.67 -1.30
C VAL A 49 -8.37 2.58 0.10
N THR A 50 -7.53 2.64 1.11
CA THR A 50 -7.88 2.50 2.53
C THR A 50 -7.59 3.80 3.28
N GLY A 51 -7.08 3.73 4.51
CA GLY A 51 -6.62 4.88 5.28
C GLY A 51 -7.67 5.98 5.44
N SER A 52 -7.19 7.23 5.42
CA SER A 52 -8.04 8.42 5.57
C SER A 52 -9.05 8.59 4.43
N TYR A 53 -8.70 8.15 3.22
CA TYR A 53 -9.60 8.14 2.07
C TYR A 53 -10.84 7.29 2.33
N ARG A 54 -10.69 6.04 2.78
CA ARG A 54 -11.83 5.14 3.02
C ARG A 54 -12.71 5.57 4.21
N ARG A 55 -12.17 6.40 5.11
CA ARG A 55 -12.92 7.06 6.19
C ARG A 55 -13.67 8.33 5.74
N GLY A 56 -13.61 8.69 4.45
CA GLY A 56 -14.35 9.81 3.88
C GLY A 56 -13.73 11.18 4.14
N LYS A 57 -12.41 11.26 4.40
CA LYS A 57 -11.73 12.56 4.53
C LYS A 57 -11.68 13.29 3.16
N PRO A 58 -11.78 14.63 3.15
CA PRO A 58 -11.69 15.42 1.91
C PRO A 58 -10.28 15.47 1.34
N ASP A 59 -9.28 15.21 2.18
CA ASP A 59 -7.87 15.13 1.82
C ASP A 59 -7.15 14.04 2.62
N CYS A 60 -6.02 13.57 2.10
CA CYS A 60 -5.20 12.49 2.63
C CYS A 60 -3.77 12.97 2.91
N GLY A 61 -3.01 12.24 3.73
CA GLY A 61 -1.59 12.53 3.98
C GLY A 61 -0.67 11.68 3.11
N ASP A 62 -1.12 10.46 2.86
CA ASP A 62 -0.50 9.43 2.07
C ASP A 62 -1.60 8.60 1.40
N ILE A 63 -1.18 7.69 0.50
CA ILE A 63 -2.06 6.76 -0.19
C ILE A 63 -1.79 5.33 0.30
N ASP A 64 -2.77 4.71 0.95
CA ASP A 64 -2.73 3.29 1.34
C ASP A 64 -3.60 2.46 0.40
N ILE A 65 -3.03 1.51 -0.35
CA ILE A 65 -3.77 0.61 -1.24
C ILE A 65 -3.61 -0.83 -0.79
N VAL A 66 -4.74 -1.49 -0.54
CA VAL A 66 -4.81 -2.94 -0.32
C VAL A 66 -5.19 -3.61 -1.63
N VAL A 67 -4.41 -4.61 -2.03
CA VAL A 67 -4.60 -5.39 -3.25
C VAL A 67 -4.85 -6.86 -2.86
N ALA A 68 -5.90 -7.45 -3.43
CA ALA A 68 -6.20 -8.87 -3.24
C ALA A 68 -6.89 -9.44 -4.48
N ARG A 69 -6.73 -10.75 -4.73
CA ARG A 69 -7.45 -11.47 -5.78
C ARG A 69 -8.32 -12.56 -5.14
N PRO A 70 -9.62 -12.68 -5.50
CA PRO A 70 -10.48 -13.74 -5.00
C PRO A 70 -9.85 -15.13 -5.09
N ASN A 71 -9.96 -15.90 -4.01
CA ASN A 71 -9.46 -17.28 -3.88
C ASN A 71 -7.94 -17.48 -4.00
N ILE A 72 -7.14 -16.41 -4.10
CA ILE A 72 -5.67 -16.50 -4.12
C ILE A 72 -5.09 -16.25 -2.73
N ASN A 73 -4.24 -17.16 -2.27
CA ASN A 73 -3.66 -17.12 -0.92
C ASN A 73 -2.21 -17.59 -0.85
N ASP A 74 -1.68 -18.24 -1.88
CA ASP A 74 -0.30 -18.72 -1.92
C ASP A 74 0.67 -17.54 -2.08
N GLY A 75 1.81 -17.62 -1.39
CA GLY A 75 2.80 -16.56 -1.41
C GLY A 75 3.34 -16.27 -2.82
N ASP A 76 3.52 -17.31 -3.64
CA ASP A 76 4.08 -17.18 -4.99
C ASP A 76 3.20 -16.26 -5.86
N ALA A 77 1.91 -16.57 -6.01
CA ALA A 77 0.99 -15.74 -6.78
C ALA A 77 0.84 -14.33 -6.20
N LEU A 78 0.89 -14.18 -4.87
CA LEU A 78 0.81 -12.87 -4.22
C LEU A 78 2.08 -12.04 -4.49
N PHE A 79 3.25 -12.66 -4.53
CA PHE A 79 4.49 -11.99 -4.89
C PHE A 79 4.51 -11.62 -6.38
N ASP A 80 4.04 -12.50 -7.27
CA ASP A 80 3.91 -12.21 -8.70
C ASP A 80 2.99 -11.01 -8.97
N ILE A 81 1.87 -10.91 -8.24
CA ILE A 81 0.98 -9.74 -8.30
C ILE A 81 1.72 -8.47 -7.88
N MET A 82 2.46 -8.54 -6.77
CA MET A 82 3.23 -7.39 -6.27
C MET A 82 4.31 -6.97 -7.27
N GLU A 83 5.13 -7.91 -7.73
CA GLU A 83 6.22 -7.65 -8.66
C GLU A 83 5.71 -7.08 -9.99
N HIS A 84 4.63 -7.65 -10.54
CA HIS A 84 4.00 -7.11 -11.75
C HIS A 84 3.58 -5.65 -11.57
N ILE A 85 2.85 -5.32 -10.50
CA ILE A 85 2.38 -3.95 -10.24
C ILE A 85 3.58 -3.00 -10.12
N LEU A 86 4.59 -3.36 -9.34
CA LEU A 86 5.74 -2.48 -9.12
C LEU A 86 6.57 -2.27 -10.39
N ASN A 87 6.78 -3.31 -11.19
CA ASN A 87 7.51 -3.22 -12.45
C ASN A 87 6.76 -2.34 -13.46
N GLU A 88 5.45 -2.55 -13.62
CA GLU A 88 4.62 -1.76 -14.53
C GLU A 88 4.64 -0.27 -14.15
N LEU A 89 4.45 0.05 -12.86
CA LEU A 89 4.43 1.43 -12.40
C LEU A 89 5.81 2.09 -12.40
N THR A 90 6.89 1.34 -12.21
CA THR A 90 8.26 1.86 -12.31
C THR A 90 8.62 2.14 -13.77
N ASN A 91 8.24 1.26 -14.71
CA ASN A 91 8.48 1.45 -16.14
C ASN A 91 7.71 2.66 -16.73
N GLN A 92 6.61 3.06 -16.09
CA GLN A 92 5.84 4.26 -16.44
C GLN A 92 6.37 5.54 -15.78
N ASP A 93 7.50 5.49 -15.05
CA ASP A 93 8.02 6.57 -14.21
C ASP A 93 7.01 7.07 -13.16
N PHE A 94 5.99 6.26 -12.84
CA PHE A 94 4.97 6.60 -11.84
C PHE A 94 5.51 6.41 -10.41
N LEU A 95 6.25 5.33 -10.16
CA LEU A 95 7.01 5.13 -8.93
C LEU A 95 8.42 5.71 -9.12
N VAL A 96 8.75 6.76 -8.36
CA VAL A 96 9.97 7.56 -8.57
C VAL A 96 11.04 7.37 -7.51
N ASP A 97 10.68 6.80 -6.35
CA ASP A 97 11.63 6.40 -5.31
C ASP A 97 11.07 5.26 -4.46
N HIS A 98 11.96 4.41 -3.95
CA HIS A 98 11.59 3.15 -3.29
C HIS A 98 12.18 3.08 -1.89
N LEU A 99 11.32 3.22 -0.88
CA LEU A 99 11.67 3.23 0.54
C LEU A 99 11.76 1.80 1.11
N SER A 100 10.91 0.90 0.61
CA SER A 100 10.94 -0.52 0.92
C SER A 100 10.42 -1.31 -0.27
N TRP A 101 11.25 -2.20 -0.79
CA TRP A 101 10.87 -3.14 -1.85
C TRP A 101 10.68 -4.54 -1.25
N PRO A 102 9.59 -5.26 -1.59
CA PRO A 102 9.36 -6.60 -1.08
C PRO A 102 10.35 -7.60 -1.68
N SER A 103 10.80 -8.56 -0.87
CA SER A 103 11.71 -9.63 -1.32
C SER A 103 11.04 -10.99 -1.19
N TRP A 104 11.30 -11.86 -2.16
CA TRP A 104 10.90 -13.26 -2.12
C TRP A 104 11.91 -14.13 -1.35
N CYS A 105 11.44 -15.17 -0.66
CA CYS A 105 12.27 -16.32 -0.29
C CYS A 105 11.43 -17.61 -0.34
N GLU A 106 12.10 -18.76 -0.57
CA GLU A 106 11.43 -20.05 -0.78
C GLU A 106 10.50 -20.47 0.36
N GLU A 107 10.81 -20.10 1.60
CA GLU A 107 9.98 -20.37 2.77
C GLU A 107 8.62 -19.65 2.75
N MET A 108 8.46 -18.64 1.88
CA MET A 108 7.18 -17.96 1.66
C MET A 108 6.29 -18.68 0.65
N GLY A 109 6.84 -19.64 -0.10
CA GLY A 109 6.11 -20.45 -1.08
C GLY A 109 4.97 -21.22 -0.44
N ASN A 110 3.83 -21.30 -1.13
CA ASN A 110 2.62 -22.01 -0.68
C ASN A 110 2.03 -21.58 0.70
N GLN A 111 2.50 -20.48 1.31
CA GLN A 111 1.99 -19.96 2.58
C GLN A 111 1.30 -18.60 2.40
N PRO A 112 0.21 -18.30 3.14
CA PRO A 112 -0.39 -16.98 3.14
C PRO A 112 0.56 -15.91 3.66
N LYS A 113 1.14 -15.13 2.75
CA LYS A 113 2.09 -14.04 3.06
C LYS A 113 1.60 -12.70 2.53
N HIS A 114 1.74 -11.66 3.34
CA HIS A 114 1.48 -10.29 2.90
C HIS A 114 2.77 -9.70 2.32
N PHE A 115 2.68 -9.02 1.18
CA PHE A 115 3.78 -8.27 0.61
C PHE A 115 3.48 -6.77 0.72
N LYS A 116 4.45 -6.01 1.21
CA LYS A 116 4.32 -4.56 1.37
C LYS A 116 5.42 -3.85 0.59
N TYR A 117 5.00 -2.87 -0.21
CA TYR A 117 5.85 -1.86 -0.81
C TYR A 117 5.58 -0.50 -0.14
N MET A 118 6.63 0.30 0.01
CA MET A 118 6.55 1.70 0.43
C MET A 118 7.42 2.53 -0.51
N GLY A 119 6.88 3.64 -1.02
CA GLY A 119 7.61 4.46 -1.96
C GLY A 119 7.01 5.85 -2.18
N ILE A 120 7.52 6.48 -3.22
CA ILE A 120 7.12 7.80 -3.66
C ILE A 120 6.56 7.67 -5.07
N CYS A 121 5.36 8.18 -5.31
CA CYS A 121 4.73 8.23 -6.62
C CYS A 121 4.49 9.65 -7.09
N LYS A 122 4.32 9.82 -8.40
CA LYS A 122 3.96 11.09 -9.02
C LYS A 122 3.08 10.83 -10.23
N LEU A 123 1.94 11.52 -10.32
CA LEU A 123 1.17 11.56 -11.57
C LEU A 123 1.96 12.31 -12.66
N PRO A 124 1.76 11.98 -13.95
CA PRO A 124 2.42 12.69 -15.04
C PRO A 124 1.97 14.16 -15.07
N GLY A 125 2.90 15.06 -15.37
CA GLY A 125 2.67 16.51 -15.42
C GLY A 125 3.67 17.29 -14.56
N ASP A 126 4.03 18.48 -15.03
CA ASP A 126 4.97 19.36 -14.33
C ASP A 126 4.33 20.04 -13.11
N ASP A 127 3.00 20.17 -13.10
CA ASP A 127 2.20 20.74 -12.03
C ASP A 127 1.87 19.73 -10.90
N LYS A 128 2.08 18.43 -11.15
CA LYS A 128 1.87 17.37 -10.16
C LYS A 128 3.05 17.31 -9.19
N ILE A 129 2.78 16.86 -7.97
CA ILE A 129 3.78 16.74 -6.89
C ILE A 129 3.95 15.28 -6.45
N HIS A 130 4.98 15.03 -5.66
CA HIS A 130 5.32 13.70 -5.17
C HIS A 130 4.51 13.32 -3.93
N HIS A 131 4.03 12.07 -3.88
CA HIS A 131 3.23 11.56 -2.77
C HIS A 131 3.76 10.25 -2.23
N HIS A 132 3.65 10.06 -0.92
CA HIS A 132 3.93 8.78 -0.28
C HIS A 132 2.82 7.76 -0.61
N ILE A 133 3.23 6.55 -1.01
CA ILE A 133 2.31 5.46 -1.32
C ILE A 133 2.76 4.15 -0.66
N ASP A 134 1.79 3.49 -0.03
CA ASP A 134 1.88 2.13 0.51
C ASP A 134 1.01 1.20 -0.33
N ILE A 135 1.61 0.13 -0.87
CA ILE A 135 0.88 -0.94 -1.56
C ILE A 135 1.03 -2.22 -0.76
N LEU A 136 -0.09 -2.85 -0.43
CA LEU A 136 -0.14 -4.09 0.32
C LEU A 136 -0.90 -5.16 -0.46
N VAL A 137 -0.19 -6.18 -0.93
CA VAL A 137 -0.80 -7.37 -1.52
C VAL A 137 -1.05 -8.40 -0.42
N VAL A 138 -2.28 -8.88 -0.29
CA VAL A 138 -2.70 -9.77 0.79
C VAL A 138 -3.42 -11.03 0.30
N PRO A 139 -3.30 -12.16 1.02
CA PRO A 139 -4.13 -13.33 0.80
C PRO A 139 -5.63 -12.99 0.92
N TRP A 140 -6.45 -13.55 0.05
CA TRP A 140 -7.90 -13.36 0.07
C TRP A 140 -8.52 -13.69 1.43
N ILE A 141 -8.07 -14.76 2.08
CA ILE A 141 -8.53 -15.17 3.40
C ILE A 141 -8.29 -14.11 4.50
N HIS A 142 -7.34 -13.19 4.28
CA HIS A 142 -7.01 -12.12 5.22
C HIS A 142 -7.64 -10.78 4.83
N HIS A 143 -8.22 -10.67 3.64
CA HIS A 143 -8.66 -9.41 3.03
C HIS A 143 -9.58 -8.59 3.94
N GLY A 144 -10.62 -9.20 4.52
CA GLY A 144 -11.56 -8.48 5.38
C GLY A 144 -10.92 -7.88 6.65
N ALA A 145 -10.05 -8.65 7.33
CA ALA A 145 -9.35 -8.17 8.52
C ALA A 145 -8.34 -7.07 8.18
N VAL A 146 -7.64 -7.20 7.06
CA VAL A 146 -6.69 -6.20 6.54
C VAL A 146 -7.42 -4.91 6.21
N LEU A 147 -8.55 -4.96 5.49
CA LEU A 147 -9.34 -3.77 5.17
C LEU A 147 -9.80 -3.04 6.42
N LEU A 148 -10.25 -3.78 7.44
CA LEU A 148 -10.65 -3.20 8.71
C LEU A 148 -9.47 -2.47 9.38
N TYR A 149 -8.30 -3.11 9.43
CA TYR A 149 -7.10 -2.53 10.02
C TYR A 149 -6.60 -1.30 9.24
N PHE A 150 -6.43 -1.41 7.92
CA PHE A 150 -5.88 -0.34 7.09
C PHE A 150 -6.88 0.79 6.85
N THR A 151 -8.19 0.57 7.02
CA THR A 151 -9.15 1.68 7.12
C THR A 151 -8.89 2.52 8.37
N GLY A 152 -8.50 1.89 9.48
CA GLY A 152 -8.16 2.57 10.72
C GLY A 152 -9.31 3.39 11.32
N ASN A 153 -9.06 4.46 12.07
CA ASN A 153 -7.75 5.07 12.37
C ASN A 153 -6.97 4.30 13.46
N ASP A 154 -5.78 4.80 13.83
CA ASP A 154 -4.92 4.20 14.85
C ASP A 154 -5.58 4.02 16.22
N ILE A 155 -6.43 4.97 16.63
CA ILE A 155 -7.17 4.88 17.89
C ILE A 155 -8.20 3.74 17.79
N SER A 156 -8.97 3.69 16.70
CA SER A 156 -9.91 2.59 16.45
C SER A 156 -9.21 1.23 16.43
N ASN A 157 -8.06 1.12 15.77
CA ASN A 157 -7.25 -0.09 15.73
C ASN A 157 -6.73 -0.51 17.11
N LYS A 158 -6.23 0.45 17.92
CA LYS A 158 -5.79 0.19 19.29
C LYS A 158 -6.94 -0.30 20.16
N SER A 159 -8.09 0.35 20.08
CA SER A 159 -9.30 -0.04 20.81
C SER A 159 -9.77 -1.45 20.44
N MET A 160 -9.76 -1.78 19.14
CA MET A 160 -10.14 -3.10 18.65
C MET A 160 -9.18 -4.20 19.13
N LYS A 161 -7.88 -3.94 19.09
CA LYS A 161 -6.86 -4.87 19.64
C LYS A 161 -7.06 -5.10 21.13
N LEU A 162 -7.32 -4.03 21.90
CA LEU A 162 -7.59 -4.13 23.32
C LEU A 162 -8.85 -4.95 23.60
N TYR A 163 -9.93 -4.72 22.85
CA TYR A 163 -11.17 -5.46 22.98
C TYR A 163 -10.99 -6.96 22.66
N ALA A 164 -10.29 -7.29 21.57
CA ALA A 164 -9.97 -8.68 21.23
C ALA A 164 -9.16 -9.35 22.35
N SER A 165 -8.14 -8.67 22.89
CA SER A 165 -7.33 -9.19 23.99
C SER A 165 -8.14 -9.48 25.25
N LYS A 166 -9.14 -8.65 25.57
CA LYS A 166 -10.06 -8.87 26.70
C LYS A 166 -10.96 -10.10 26.52
N ARG A 167 -11.05 -10.62 25.29
CA ARG A 167 -11.78 -11.85 24.95
C ARG A 167 -10.85 -13.01 24.61
N GLU A 168 -9.58 -12.93 25.01
CA GLU A 168 -8.56 -13.96 24.74
C GLU A 168 -8.29 -14.19 23.25
N MET A 169 -8.62 -13.20 22.41
CA MET A 169 -8.37 -13.21 20.97
C MET A 169 -7.21 -12.28 20.62
N ARG A 170 -6.66 -12.44 19.40
CA ARG A 170 -5.62 -11.54 18.86
C ARG A 170 -6.09 -10.95 17.54
N PHE A 171 -6.19 -9.63 17.46
CA PHE A 171 -6.39 -8.91 16.21
C PHE A 171 -5.05 -8.37 15.71
N LYS A 172 -4.62 -8.81 14.53
CA LYS A 172 -3.32 -8.48 13.95
C LYS A 172 -3.48 -7.76 12.62
N ARG A 173 -2.44 -6.99 12.27
CA ARG A 173 -2.29 -6.32 10.98
C ARG A 173 -1.95 -7.33 9.86
N GLN A 174 -1.08 -8.27 10.21
CA GLN A 174 -0.51 -9.36 9.42
C GLN A 174 0.01 -10.42 10.40
#